data_AF-A0A2S1YHI5-F1
#
_entry.id   AF-A0A2S1YHI5-F1
#
_cell.length_a   1.000
_cell.length_b   1.000
_cell.length_c   1.000
_cell.angle_alpha   90.00
_cell.angle_beta   90.00
_cell.angle_gamma   90.00
#
_symmetry.space_group_name_H-M   'P 1'
#
loop_
_entity.id
_entity.type
_entity.pdbx_description
1 polymer ?
#
loop_
_entity_poly.entity_id
_entity_poly.type
_entity_poly.pdbx_seq_one_letter_code
_entity_poly.pdbx_strand_id
1 'polypeptide(L)'
;MEKYLQPIKDFIKKNKEDLDETEFICLQYEVTDQMEADKIGFEAVESILKLMEENPLVEFGTPGPFTHFIENFYTEKQQDYINLVKQSVAEKPTIHTIWLLHRIINGSENEKATILIEILKSISKNTEIQQEIRDVANNFLEYQEKKD
;
A
#
# COMPACT_ATOMS: atom_id res chain seq x y z
N MET A 1 9.72 -12.62 8.84
CA MET A 1 9.00 -12.14 7.65
C MET A 1 9.21 -12.99 6.42
N GLU A 2 10.44 -13.39 6.07
CA GLU A 2 10.70 -14.15 4.83
C GLU A 2 9.81 -15.41 4.68
N LYS A 3 9.65 -16.22 5.74
CA LYS A 3 8.78 -17.42 5.67
C LYS A 3 7.33 -17.13 5.27
N TYR A 4 6.82 -15.93 5.52
CA TYR A 4 5.43 -15.53 5.22
C TYR A 4 5.31 -14.86 3.86
N LEU A 5 6.29 -14.04 3.48
CA LEU A 5 6.22 -13.26 2.24
C LEU A 5 6.80 -14.02 1.04
N GLN A 6 7.60 -15.07 1.25
CA GLN A 6 8.18 -15.86 0.18
C GLN A 6 7.12 -16.48 -0.76
N PRO A 7 6.02 -17.09 -0.26
CA PRO A 7 4.96 -17.59 -1.14
C PRO A 7 4.38 -16.52 -2.06
N ILE A 8 4.20 -15.30 -1.54
CA ILE A 8 3.69 -14.16 -2.31
C ILE A 8 4.68 -13.74 -3.39
N LYS A 9 5.97 -13.60 -3.02
CA LYS A 9 7.06 -13.30 -3.97
C LYS A 9 7.14 -14.34 -5.08
N ASP A 10 7.03 -15.62 -4.73
CA ASP A 10 7.07 -16.72 -5.69
C ASP A 10 5.86 -16.71 -6.63
N PHE A 11 4.66 -16.43 -6.10
CA PHE A 11 3.44 -16.29 -6.90
C PHE A 11 3.57 -15.14 -7.90
N ILE A 12 3.97 -13.95 -7.45
CA ILE A 12 4.17 -12.79 -8.34
C ILE A 12 5.21 -13.10 -9.41
N LYS A 13 6.33 -13.73 -9.04
CA LYS A 13 7.40 -14.07 -9.97
C LYS A 13 6.96 -15.10 -11.01
N LYS A 14 6.13 -16.07 -10.64
CA LYS A 14 5.62 -17.12 -11.52
C LYS A 14 4.59 -16.59 -12.52
N ASN A 15 3.78 -15.62 -12.10
CA ASN A 15 2.59 -15.16 -12.82
C ASN A 15 2.72 -13.72 -13.34
N LYS A 16 3.94 -13.23 -13.59
CA LYS A 16 4.26 -11.82 -13.91
C LYS A 16 3.40 -11.17 -15.01
N GLU A 17 2.93 -11.95 -15.98
CA GLU A 17 2.18 -11.46 -17.14
C GLU A 17 0.66 -11.55 -16.95
N ASP A 18 0.20 -12.47 -16.10
CA ASP A 18 -1.21 -12.77 -15.89
C ASP A 18 -1.40 -13.28 -14.45
N LEU A 19 -1.59 -12.35 -13.54
CA LEU A 19 -1.88 -12.65 -12.14
C LEU A 19 -3.36 -13.01 -12.02
N ASP A 20 -3.64 -14.27 -11.70
CA ASP A 20 -4.98 -14.65 -11.25
C ASP A 20 -5.26 -13.95 -9.91
N GLU A 21 -6.08 -12.90 -9.95
CA GLU A 21 -6.43 -12.10 -8.78
C GLU A 21 -7.11 -12.94 -7.68
N THR A 22 -7.89 -13.95 -8.05
CA THR A 22 -8.60 -14.79 -7.07
C THR A 22 -7.61 -15.66 -6.32
N GLU A 23 -6.73 -16.37 -7.05
CA GLU A 23 -5.67 -17.16 -6.43
C GLU A 23 -4.73 -16.29 -5.60
N PHE A 24 -4.41 -15.09 -6.09
CA PHE A 24 -3.53 -14.16 -5.38
C PHE A 24 -4.13 -13.68 -4.05
N ILE A 25 -5.41 -13.33 -4.05
CA ILE A 25 -6.12 -12.92 -2.83
C ILE A 25 -6.27 -14.09 -1.86
N CYS A 26 -6.59 -15.31 -2.34
CA CYS A 26 -6.63 -16.50 -1.50
C CYS A 26 -5.29 -16.76 -0.81
N LEU A 27 -4.18 -16.68 -1.55
CA LEU A 27 -2.84 -16.84 -0.99
C LEU A 27 -2.51 -15.75 0.04
N GLN A 28 -2.93 -14.51 -0.21
CA GLN A 28 -2.77 -13.43 0.76
C GLN A 28 -3.50 -13.73 2.08
N TYR A 29 -4.73 -14.26 2.02
CA TYR A 29 -5.46 -14.69 3.22
C TYR A 29 -4.72 -15.78 3.98
N GLU A 30 -4.26 -16.83 3.30
CA GLU A 30 -3.49 -17.91 3.95
C GLU A 30 -2.25 -17.36 4.70
N VAL A 31 -1.55 -16.41 4.07
CA VAL A 31 -0.38 -15.77 4.66
C VAL A 31 -0.75 -14.90 5.86
N THR A 32 -1.77 -14.05 5.75
CA THR A 32 -2.18 -13.16 6.85
C THR A 32 -2.75 -13.95 8.02
N ASP A 33 -3.54 -15.00 7.77
CA ASP A 33 -4.10 -15.87 8.82
C ASP A 33 -2.98 -16.56 9.61
N GLN A 34 -1.94 -17.05 8.91
CA GLN A 34 -0.78 -17.64 9.57
C GLN A 34 0.05 -16.61 10.34
N MET A 35 0.17 -15.38 9.85
CA MET A 35 0.83 -14.28 10.55
C MET A 35 0.08 -13.91 11.84
N GLU A 36 -1.25 -13.86 11.79
CA GLU A 36 -2.10 -13.62 12.96
C GLU A 36 -2.02 -14.76 13.98
N ALA A 37 -2.06 -16.02 13.52
CA ALA A 37 -1.90 -17.20 14.38
C ALA A 37 -0.54 -17.21 15.09
N ASP A 38 0.52 -16.79 14.40
CA ASP A 38 1.87 -16.65 14.94
C ASP A 38 2.05 -15.35 15.76
N LYS A 39 1.00 -14.53 15.89
CA LYS A 39 0.98 -13.24 16.61
C LYS A 39 2.03 -12.24 16.11
N ILE A 40 2.23 -12.22 14.80
CA ILE A 40 3.10 -11.23 14.17
C ILE A 40 2.50 -9.84 14.35
N GLY A 41 3.32 -8.91 14.85
CA GLY A 41 2.88 -7.57 15.20
C GLY A 41 3.16 -6.53 14.11
N PHE A 42 3.13 -5.27 14.54
CA PHE A 42 3.34 -4.09 13.71
C PHE A 42 4.68 -4.11 12.94
N GLU A 43 5.68 -4.85 13.41
CA GLU A 43 6.96 -5.03 12.72
C GLU A 43 6.84 -5.62 11.31
N ALA A 44 5.71 -6.27 10.99
CA ALA A 44 5.45 -6.78 9.64
C ALA A 44 5.10 -5.69 8.63
N VAL A 45 4.58 -4.53 9.06
CA VAL A 45 4.10 -3.46 8.17
C VAL A 45 5.20 -3.00 7.22
N GLU A 46 6.41 -2.76 7.74
CA GLU A 46 7.55 -2.33 6.92
C GLU A 46 7.93 -3.40 5.89
N SER A 47 7.86 -4.68 6.25
CA SER A 47 8.19 -5.77 5.32
C SER A 47 7.12 -5.94 4.23
N ILE A 48 5.85 -5.70 4.54
CA ILE A 48 4.76 -5.71 3.57
C ILE A 48 4.90 -4.51 2.61
N LEU A 49 5.21 -3.32 3.11
CA LEU A 49 5.45 -2.14 2.27
C LEU A 49 6.63 -2.38 1.31
N LYS A 50 7.75 -2.94 1.81
CA LYS A 50 8.90 -3.31 0.95
C LYS A 50 8.52 -4.30 -0.15
N LEU A 51 7.65 -5.28 0.15
CA LEU A 51 7.14 -6.21 -0.87
C LEU A 51 6.33 -5.47 -1.96
N MET A 52 5.52 -4.47 -1.59
CA MET A 52 4.80 -3.65 -2.55
C MET A 52 5.77 -2.80 -3.38
N GLU A 53 6.77 -2.18 -2.75
CA GLU A 53 7.82 -1.39 -3.42
C GLU A 53 8.62 -2.19 -4.45
N GLU A 54 8.85 -3.48 -4.19
CA GLU A 54 9.50 -4.40 -5.13
C GLU A 54 8.61 -4.74 -6.35
N ASN A 55 7.30 -4.50 -6.25
CA ASN A 55 6.28 -4.87 -7.23
C ASN A 55 5.32 -3.70 -7.50
N PRO A 56 5.80 -2.57 -8.05
CA PRO A 56 5.12 -1.27 -7.98
C PRO A 56 3.78 -1.17 -8.75
N LEU A 57 3.55 -2.08 -9.69
CA LEU A 57 2.34 -2.15 -10.51
C LEU A 57 1.38 -3.29 -10.09
N VAL A 58 1.76 -4.10 -9.09
CA VAL A 58 0.89 -5.18 -8.60
C VAL A 58 -0.18 -4.60 -7.69
N GLU A 59 -1.42 -4.95 -7.94
CA GLU A 59 -2.54 -4.65 -7.05
C GLU A 59 -2.67 -5.73 -5.96
N PHE A 60 -2.53 -5.34 -4.70
CA PHE A 60 -2.68 -6.26 -3.54
C PHE A 60 -4.12 -6.24 -2.98
N GLY A 61 -5.09 -5.79 -3.77
CA GLY A 61 -6.51 -5.71 -3.42
C GLY A 61 -6.95 -4.38 -2.78
N THR A 62 -8.12 -3.87 -3.15
CA THR A 62 -8.60 -2.54 -2.76
C THR A 62 -10.02 -2.57 -2.16
N PRO A 63 -10.22 -3.06 -0.90
CA PRO A 63 -9.22 -3.57 0.04
C PRO A 63 -8.94 -5.08 -0.10
N GLY A 64 -7.71 -5.49 0.20
CA GLY A 64 -7.25 -6.88 0.23
C GLY A 64 -6.72 -7.32 1.61
N PRO A 65 -6.33 -8.61 1.77
CA PRO A 65 -5.96 -9.17 3.07
C PRO A 65 -4.77 -8.46 3.73
N PHE A 66 -3.73 -8.10 2.98
CA PHE A 66 -2.61 -7.35 3.54
C PHE A 66 -3.01 -5.97 4.06
N THR A 67 -3.92 -5.28 3.37
CA THR A 67 -4.48 -4.01 3.82
C THR A 67 -5.23 -4.18 5.14
N HIS A 68 -6.08 -5.20 5.26
CA HIS A 68 -6.77 -5.47 6.52
C HIS A 68 -5.80 -5.78 7.65
N PHE A 69 -4.78 -6.61 7.39
CA PHE A 69 -3.77 -6.94 8.38
C PHE A 69 -3.01 -5.71 8.90
N ILE A 70 -2.51 -4.83 8.01
CA ILE A 70 -1.76 -3.64 8.45
C ILE A 70 -2.65 -2.63 9.18
N GLU A 71 -3.94 -2.57 8.85
CA GLU A 71 -4.91 -1.64 9.46
C GLU A 71 -5.34 -2.05 10.87
N ASN A 72 -5.21 -3.32 11.23
CA ASN A 72 -5.43 -3.77 12.62
C ASN A 72 -4.54 -3.02 13.61
N PHE A 73 -3.38 -2.52 13.17
CA PHE A 73 -2.46 -1.74 14.00
C PHE A 73 -2.72 -0.24 13.99
N TYR A 74 -3.63 0.26 13.13
CA TYR A 74 -3.87 1.70 12.99
C TYR A 74 -4.32 2.37 14.29
N THR A 75 -5.13 1.68 15.10
CA THR A 75 -5.66 2.23 16.36
C THR A 75 -4.57 2.45 17.41
N GLU A 76 -3.60 1.53 17.53
CA GLU A 76 -2.55 1.59 18.55
C GLU A 76 -1.27 2.28 18.06
N LYS A 77 -0.99 2.19 16.75
CA LYS A 77 0.27 2.62 16.10
C LYS A 77 0.02 3.60 14.96
N GLN A 78 -1.03 4.41 15.06
CA GLN A 78 -1.48 5.33 14.00
C GLN A 78 -0.34 6.16 13.39
N GLN A 79 0.44 6.83 14.23
CA GLN A 79 1.47 7.76 13.76
C GLN A 79 2.65 7.02 13.11
N ASP A 80 3.03 5.87 13.65
CA ASP A 80 4.09 5.03 13.09
C ASP A 80 3.66 4.47 11.73
N TYR A 81 2.42 4.00 11.61
CA TYR A 81 1.83 3.53 10.36
C TYR A 81 1.83 4.64 9.29
N ILE A 82 1.33 5.83 9.64
CA ILE A 82 1.30 6.97 8.71
C ILE A 82 2.72 7.33 8.27
N ASN A 83 3.70 7.31 9.18
CA ASN A 83 5.09 7.61 8.84
C ASN A 83 5.68 6.58 7.87
N LEU A 84 5.44 5.28 8.10
CA LEU A 84 5.90 4.22 7.19
C LEU A 84 5.28 4.34 5.80
N VAL A 85 3.96 4.54 5.70
CA VAL A 85 3.29 4.73 4.40
C VAL A 85 3.81 5.99 3.70
N LYS A 86 3.93 7.11 4.44
CA LYS A 86 4.47 8.36 3.90
C LYS A 86 5.89 8.19 3.36
N GLN A 87 6.75 7.49 4.09
CA GLN A 87 8.12 7.23 3.67
C GLN A 87 8.16 6.33 2.43
N SER A 88 7.43 5.22 2.44
CA SER A 88 7.34 4.29 1.31
C SER A 88 6.90 5.00 0.03
N VAL A 89 5.84 5.82 0.12
CA VAL A 89 5.31 6.58 -1.02
C VAL A 89 6.28 7.66 -1.51
N ALA A 90 7.01 8.31 -0.60
CA ALA A 90 7.99 9.34 -0.98
C ALA A 90 9.24 8.76 -1.65
N GLU A 91 9.69 7.58 -1.23
CA GLU A 91 10.91 6.94 -1.74
C GLU A 91 10.66 6.06 -2.98
N LYS A 92 9.61 5.24 -2.94
CA LYS A 92 9.27 4.24 -3.96
C LYS A 92 7.74 4.12 -4.10
N PRO A 93 7.11 5.12 -4.72
CA PRO A 93 5.67 5.10 -4.91
C PRO A 93 5.25 3.89 -5.76
N THR A 94 4.13 3.29 -5.37
CA THR A 94 3.48 2.16 -6.06
C THR A 94 2.00 2.46 -6.18
N ILE A 95 1.28 1.73 -7.04
CA ILE A 95 -0.19 1.84 -7.14
C ILE A 95 -0.81 1.62 -5.75
N HIS A 96 -0.39 0.59 -5.03
CA HIS A 96 -0.99 0.20 -3.75
C HIS A 96 -0.63 1.15 -2.61
N THR A 97 0.62 1.61 -2.51
CA THR A 97 1.04 2.53 -1.45
C THR A 97 0.42 3.92 -1.61
N ILE A 98 0.19 4.37 -2.84
CA ILE A 98 -0.60 5.58 -3.12
C ILE A 98 -2.06 5.40 -2.67
N TRP A 99 -2.66 4.23 -2.93
CA TRP A 99 -4.00 3.93 -2.44
C TRP A 99 -4.07 3.96 -0.90
N LEU A 100 -3.07 3.39 -0.20
CA LEU A 100 -2.97 3.46 1.27
C LEU A 100 -2.85 4.92 1.75
N LEU A 101 -2.03 5.73 1.08
CA LEU A 101 -1.90 7.16 1.40
C LEU A 101 -3.23 7.90 1.21
N HIS A 102 -3.93 7.66 0.10
CA HIS A 102 -5.25 8.24 -0.15
C HIS A 102 -6.27 7.82 0.90
N ARG A 103 -6.23 6.58 1.38
CA ARG A 103 -7.07 6.13 2.48
C ARG A 103 -6.76 6.87 3.78
N ILE A 104 -5.49 7.10 4.09
CA ILE A 104 -5.09 7.92 5.25
C ILE A 104 -5.59 9.36 5.10
N ILE A 105 -5.50 9.95 3.91
CA ILE A 105 -6.02 11.30 3.61
C ILE A 105 -7.52 11.37 3.95
N ASN A 106 -8.30 10.40 3.48
CA ASN A 106 -9.75 10.36 3.73
C ASN A 106 -10.12 10.19 5.21
N GLY A 107 -9.22 9.64 6.04
CA GLY A 107 -9.39 9.53 7.49
C GLY A 107 -8.65 10.60 8.29
N SER A 108 -8.03 11.59 7.63
CA SER A 108 -7.27 12.68 8.25
C SER A 108 -8.00 14.01 8.10
N GLU A 109 -7.77 14.92 9.04
CA GLU A 109 -8.34 16.28 9.01
C GLU A 109 -7.23 17.34 8.89
N ASN A 110 -7.61 18.51 8.37
CA ASN A 110 -6.82 19.74 8.40
C ASN A 110 -5.40 19.56 7.82
N GLU A 111 -4.39 20.07 8.54
CA GLU A 111 -2.98 20.13 8.14
C GLU A 111 -2.39 18.76 7.78
N LYS A 112 -2.81 17.68 8.46
CA LYS A 112 -2.34 16.32 8.15
C LYS A 112 -2.77 15.90 6.75
N ALA A 113 -4.03 16.14 6.37
CA ALA A 113 -4.51 15.85 5.04
C ALA A 113 -3.77 16.69 3.99
N THR A 114 -3.56 17.98 4.24
CA THR A 114 -2.80 18.87 3.34
C THR A 114 -1.40 18.35 3.04
N ILE A 115 -0.65 17.94 4.07
CA ILE A 115 0.73 17.42 3.90
C ILE A 115 0.73 16.18 3.00
N LEU A 116 -0.20 15.26 3.20
CA LEU A 116 -0.27 14.02 2.42
C LEU A 116 -0.75 14.27 0.98
N ILE A 117 -1.64 15.25 0.76
CA ILE A 117 -2.06 15.69 -0.57
C ILE A 117 -0.88 16.29 -1.35
N GLU A 118 0.01 17.05 -0.71
CA GLU A 118 1.20 17.58 -1.38
C GLU A 118 2.15 16.48 -1.86
N ILE A 119 2.21 15.33 -1.16
CA ILE A 119 2.96 14.15 -1.61
C ILE A 119 2.36 13.59 -2.89
N LEU A 120 1.03 13.46 -2.97
CA LEU A 120 0.35 13.04 -4.20
C LEU A 120 0.66 13.98 -5.37
N LYS A 121 0.62 15.30 -5.15
CA LYS A 121 0.97 16.32 -6.17
C LYS A 121 2.41 16.20 -6.66
N SER A 122 3.34 15.89 -5.76
CA SER A 122 4.75 15.65 -6.10
C SER A 122 4.89 14.45 -7.02
N ILE A 123 4.25 13.33 -6.66
CA ILE A 123 4.29 12.09 -7.44
C ILE A 123 3.71 12.29 -8.82
N SER A 124 2.54 12.93 -8.91
CA SER A 124 1.81 13.05 -10.16
C SER A 124 2.53 13.90 -11.22
N LYS A 125 3.42 14.80 -10.78
CA LYS A 125 4.24 15.66 -11.64
C LYS A 125 5.64 15.11 -11.94
N ASN A 126 6.08 14.07 -11.23
CA ASN A 126 7.44 13.55 -11.36
C ASN A 126 7.55 12.59 -12.55
N THR A 127 8.13 13.04 -13.66
CA THR A 127 8.24 12.29 -14.92
C THR A 127 9.11 11.03 -14.83
N GLU A 128 9.93 10.88 -13.79
CA GLU A 128 10.76 9.69 -13.55
C GLU A 128 9.96 8.51 -12.97
N ILE A 129 8.77 8.77 -12.41
CA ILE A 129 7.86 7.73 -11.92
C ILE A 129 7.07 7.15 -13.09
N GLN A 130 6.79 5.84 -13.08
CA GLN A 130 5.97 5.18 -14.12
C GLN A 130 4.60 5.85 -14.28
N GLN A 131 4.12 5.90 -15.53
CA GLN A 131 2.91 6.67 -15.87
C GLN A 131 1.68 6.18 -15.10
N GLU A 132 1.51 4.86 -14.99
CA GLU A 132 0.40 4.20 -14.31
C GLU A 132 0.29 4.67 -12.85
N ILE A 133 1.42 4.80 -12.16
CA ILE A 133 1.51 5.25 -10.77
C ILE A 133 1.14 6.73 -10.65
N ARG A 134 1.61 7.57 -11.60
CA ARG A 134 1.25 8.99 -11.65
C ARG A 134 -0.22 9.21 -11.96
N ASP A 135 -0.79 8.37 -12.83
CA ASP A 135 -2.21 8.44 -13.23
C ASP A 135 -3.10 8.12 -12.02
N VAL A 136 -2.74 7.12 -11.20
CA VAL A 136 -3.43 6.85 -9.93
C VAL A 136 -3.32 8.04 -8.97
N ALA A 137 -2.14 8.66 -8.83
CA ALA A 137 -1.99 9.86 -8.00
C ALA A 137 -2.86 11.02 -8.50
N ASN A 138 -2.89 11.27 -9.81
CA ASN A 138 -3.71 12.31 -10.43
C ASN A 138 -5.21 12.05 -10.19
N ASN A 139 -5.67 10.81 -10.36
CA ASN A 139 -7.07 10.43 -10.11
C ASN A 139 -7.49 10.74 -8.66
N PHE A 140 -6.61 10.47 -7.69
CA PHE A 140 -6.90 10.80 -6.29
C PHE A 140 -6.81 12.30 -6.01
N LEU A 141 -5.91 13.04 -6.65
CA LEU A 141 -5.88 14.50 -6.53
C LEU A 141 -7.17 15.14 -7.04
N GLU A 142 -7.63 14.77 -8.23
CA GLU A 142 -8.89 15.26 -8.78
C GLU A 142 -10.08 14.93 -7.87
N TYR A 143 -10.05 13.77 -7.22
CA TYR A 143 -11.08 13.39 -6.25
C TYR A 143 -11.07 14.28 -5.01
N GLN A 144 -9.88 14.64 -4.48
CA GLN A 144 -9.77 15.54 -3.33
C GLN A 144 -10.16 16.98 -3.69
N GLU A 145 -9.80 17.47 -4.87
CA GLU A 145 -10.18 18.83 -5.34
C GLU A 145 -11.70 18.99 -5.52
N LYS A 146 -12.44 17.89 -5.77
CA LYS A 146 -13.91 17.91 -5.89
C LYS A 146 -14.63 17.86 -4.53
N LYS A 147 -13.93 17.60 -3.42
CA LYS A 147 -14.53 17.54 -2.07
C LYS A 147 -14.63 18.90 -1.39
N ASP A 148 -13.80 19.84 -1.78
CA ASP A 148 -13.81 21.24 -1.31
C ASP A 148 -14.93 22.05 -2.00
#